data_AF-A0AAV3WCN0-F1
#
_entry.id   AF-A0AAV3WCN0-F1
#
_cell.length_a   1.000
_cell.length_b   1.000
_cell.length_c   1.000
_cell.angle_alpha   90.00
_cell.angle_beta   90.00
_cell.angle_gamma   90.00
#
_symmetry.space_group_name_H-M   'P 1'
#
loop_
_entity.id
_entity.type
_entity.pdbx_description
1 polymer ?
#
loop_
_entity_poly.entity_id
_entity_poly.type
_entity_poly.pdbx_seq_one_letter_code
_entity_poly.pdbx_strand_id
1 'polypeptide(L)' 'MMMKNVMIAAKVRGLDTCPQAAWNHLHALVLNILGAAQFEELVCGMTMGYADPEQIVNRFITPRVPVEDFAVFLNNE' A
#
# COMPACT_ATOMS: atom_id res chain seq x y z
N MET A 1 3.19 -7.98 -4.81
CA MET A 1 4.56 -8.38 -4.44
C MET A 1 5.50 -7.17 -4.36
N MET A 2 5.71 -6.40 -5.43
CA MET A 2 6.59 -5.22 -5.42
C MET A 2 6.25 -4.19 -4.33
N MET A 3 5.02 -3.67 -4.31
CA MET A 3 4.63 -2.59 -3.41
C MET A 3 4.77 -2.97 -1.93
N LYS A 4 4.32 -4.17 -1.54
CA LYS A 4 4.48 -4.70 -0.18
C LYS A 4 5.96 -4.81 0.23
N ASN A 5 6.85 -5.21 -0.68
CA ASN A 5 8.27 -5.29 -0.39
C ASN A 5 8.84 -3.92 -0.02
N VAL A 6 8.44 -2.85 -0.74
CA VAL A 6 8.81 -1.47 -0.41
C VAL A 6 8.28 -1.07 0.97
N MET A 7 7.02 -1.37 1.28
CA MET A 7 6.41 -1.05 2.58
C MET A 7 7.17 -1.69 3.75
N ILE A 8 7.52 -2.98 3.64
CA ILE A 8 8.26 -3.70 4.68
C ILE A 8 9.68 -3.13 4.82
N ALA A 9 10.35 -2.86 3.70
CA ALA A 9 11.69 -2.28 3.71
C ALA A 9 11.73 -0.87 4.32
N ALA A 10 10.70 -0.06 4.08
CA ALA A 10 10.52 1.25 4.69
C ALA A 10 10.33 1.14 6.21
N LYS A 11 9.50 0.20 6.67
CA LYS A 11 9.23 0.03 8.11
C LYS A 11 10.47 -0.30 8.93
N VAL A 12 11.34 -1.18 8.41
CA VAL A 12 12.65 -1.49 9.04
C VAL A 12 13.57 -0.26 9.15
N ARG A 13 13.36 0.76 8.32
CA ARG A 13 14.13 2.01 8.33
C ARG A 13 13.45 3.14 9.11
N GLY A 14 12.40 2.83 9.87
CA GLY A 14 11.64 3.82 10.64
C GLY A 14 10.73 4.72 9.79
N LEU A 15 10.45 4.32 8.55
CA LEU A 15 9.50 5.01 7.67
C LEU A 15 8.16 4.27 7.66
N ASP A 16 7.09 5.04 7.49
CA ASP A 16 5.73 4.56 7.29
C ASP A 16 5.27 4.83 5.87
N THR A 17 4.31 4.04 5.42
CA THR A 17 3.81 4.07 4.04
C THR A 17 2.30 3.95 3.98
N CYS A 18 1.68 4.64 3.02
CA CYS A 18 0.26 4.51 2.72
C CYS A 18 0.09 4.18 1.22
N PRO A 19 -0.24 2.92 0.84
CA PRO A 19 -0.57 2.58 -0.54
C PRO A 19 -1.94 3.17 -0.91
N GLN A 20 -2.03 3.85 -2.05
CA GLN A 20 -3.17 4.69 -2.43
C GLN A 20 -3.62 4.40 -3.86
N ALA A 21 -4.75 3.69 -3.99
CA ALA A 21 -5.45 3.54 -5.28
C ALA A 21 -6.25 4.80 -5.67
N ALA A 22 -6.41 5.76 -4.76
CA ALA A 22 -7.15 7.01 -4.99
C ALA A 22 -6.65 7.79 -6.21
N TRP A 23 -5.34 7.70 -6.51
CA TRP A 23 -4.71 8.35 -7.64
C TRP A 23 -5.16 7.80 -9.00
N ASN A 24 -5.70 6.60 -9.06
CA ASN A 24 -6.08 5.94 -10.30
C ASN A 24 -7.18 6.73 -11.02
N HIS A 25 -8.07 7.40 -10.28
CA HIS A 25 -9.11 8.27 -10.86
C HIS A 25 -8.54 9.54 -11.52
N LEU A 26 -7.30 9.90 -11.19
CA LEU A 26 -6.59 11.08 -11.70
C LEU A 26 -5.39 10.69 -12.57
N HIS A 27 -5.31 9.44 -13.04
CA HIS A 27 -4.13 8.91 -13.71
C HIS A 27 -3.68 9.78 -14.90
N ALA A 28 -4.59 10.28 -15.74
CA ALA A 28 -4.26 11.12 -16.87
C ALA A 28 -3.56 12.43 -16.46
N LEU A 29 -4.02 13.06 -15.36
CA LEU A 29 -3.40 14.26 -14.82
C LEU A 29 -2.01 13.96 -14.24
N VAL A 30 -1.91 12.90 -13.43
CA VAL A 30 -0.65 12.50 -12.80
C VAL A 30 0.40 12.15 -13.85
N LEU A 31 0.06 11.30 -14.83
CA LEU A 31 0.97 10.89 -15.89
C LEU A 31 1.43 12.08 -16.75
N ASN A 32 0.54 13.02 -17.05
CA ASN A 32 0.90 14.25 -17.78
C ASN A 32 1.89 15.12 -16.97
N ILE A 33 1.64 15.31 -15.66
CA ILE A 33 2.53 16.09 -14.79
C ILE A 33 3.91 15.45 -14.69
N LEU A 34 3.98 14.12 -14.64
CA LEU A 34 5.23 13.36 -14.57
C LEU A 34 5.95 13.23 -15.93
N GLY A 35 5.32 13.65 -17.03
CA GLY A 35 5.86 13.47 -18.37
C GLY A 35 5.98 12.00 -18.79
N ALA A 36 5.08 11.15 -18.29
CA ALA A 36 5.07 9.72 -18.60
C ALA A 36 4.79 9.46 -20.08
N ALA A 37 5.35 8.38 -20.61
CA ALA A 37 5.12 7.95 -21.99
C ALA A 37 3.69 7.44 -22.18
N GLN A 38 3.20 7.48 -23.42
CA GLN A 38 1.81 7.11 -23.75
C GLN A 38 1.47 5.65 -23.43
N PHE A 39 2.47 4.77 -23.33
CA PHE A 39 2.32 3.35 -23.00
C PHE A 39 2.50 3.04 -21.51
N GLU A 40 2.80 4.03 -20.67
CA GLU A 40 2.90 3.85 -19.22
C GLU A 40 1.53 3.96 -18.56
N GLU A 41 1.32 3.16 -17.51
CA GLU A 41 0.08 3.15 -16.74
C GLU A 41 0.33 3.43 -15.26
N LEU A 42 -0.57 4.18 -14.63
CA LEU A 42 -0.57 4.39 -13.19
C LEU A 42 -1.39 3.30 -12.51
N VAL A 43 -0.70 2.34 -11.89
CA VAL A 43 -1.36 1.25 -11.15
C VAL A 43 -1.82 1.70 -9.76
N CYS A 44 -0.99 2.46 -9.04
CA CYS A 44 -1.27 3.03 -7.73
C CYS A 44 -0.21 4.06 -7.35
N GLY A 45 -0.52 4.92 -6.38
CA GLY A 45 0.48 5.74 -5.68
C GLY A 45 0.84 5.17 -4.30
N MET A 46 1.90 5.69 -3.70
CA MET A 46 2.26 5.43 -2.31
C MET A 46 2.91 6.66 -1.69
N THR A 47 2.35 7.13 -0.58
CA THR A 47 3.03 8.12 0.26
C THR A 47 4.01 7.39 1.19
N MET A 48 5.18 7.98 1.42
CA MET A 48 6.22 7.48 2.33
C MET A 48 6.77 8.65 3.17
N GLY A 49 6.96 8.43 4.46
CA GLY A 49 7.51 9.45 5.37
C GLY A 49 7.58 8.97 6.82
N TYR A 50 7.75 9.90 7.75
CA TYR A 50 7.64 9.61 9.18
C TYR A 50 6.19 9.84 9.63
N ALA A 51 5.54 8.82 10.15
CA ALA A 51 4.20 8.98 10.70
C ALA A 51 4.24 9.85 11.96
N ASP A 52 3.21 10.68 12.13
CA ASP A 52 2.92 11.33 13.40
C ASP A 52 2.08 10.38 14.28
N PRO A 53 2.64 9.77 15.33
CA PRO A 53 1.92 8.81 16.17
C PRO A 53 0.82 9.46 17.02
N GLU A 54 0.85 10.79 17.17
CA GLU A 54 -0.15 11.52 17.95
C GLU A 54 -1.43 11.81 17.15
N GLN A 55 -1.39 11.71 15.83
CA GLN A 55 -2.59 11.85 15.00
C GLN A 55 -3.58 10.72 15.25
N ILE A 56 -4.83 11.08 15.53
CA ILE A 56 -5.91 10.13 15.83
C ILE A 56 -6.10 9.08 14.73
N VAL A 57 -5.92 9.46 13.46
CA VAL A 57 -6.05 8.56 12.30
C VAL A 57 -5.01 7.43 12.32
N ASN A 58 -3.86 7.62 12.97
CA ASN A 58 -2.79 6.63 13.05
C ASN A 58 -2.91 5.70 14.26
N ARG A 59 -3.93 5.90 15.13
CA ARG A 59 -4.12 5.10 16.35
C ARG A 59 -5.06 3.90 16.16
N PHE A 60 -5.83 3.88 15.08
CA PHE A 60 -6.75 2.78 14.79
C PHE A 60 -6.00 1.56 14.24
N ILE A 61 -6.20 0.41 14.89
CA ILE A 61 -5.65 -0.87 14.42
C ILE A 61 -6.75 -1.62 13.66
N THR A 62 -6.54 -1.79 12.35
CA THR A 62 -7.47 -2.54 11.50
C THR A 62 -7.48 -4.03 11.87
N PRO A 63 -8.65 -4.65 12.09
CA PRO A 63 -8.72 -6.09 12.34
C PRO A 63 -8.35 -6.90 11.09
N ARG A 64 -8.08 -8.19 11.26
CA ARG A 64 -7.98 -9.18 10.19
C ARG A 64 -8.91 -10.33 10.50
N VAL A 65 -9.51 -10.93 9.46
CA VAL A 65 -10.29 -12.15 9.64
C VAL A 65 -9.38 -13.29 10.12
N PRO A 66 -9.89 -14.21 10.95
CA PRO A 66 -9.19 -15.44 11.30
C PRO A 66 -8.77 -16.25 10.05
N VAL A 67 -7.77 -17.12 10.20
CA VAL A 67 -7.20 -17.86 9.05
C VAL A 67 -8.17 -18.93 8.55
N GLU A 68 -8.94 -19.51 9.45
CA GLU A 68 -10.02 -20.47 9.20
C GLU A 68 -11.13 -19.92 8.30
N ASP A 69 -11.28 -18.59 8.20
CA ASP A 69 -12.30 -17.96 7.35
C ASP A 69 -11.91 -17.93 5.87
N PHE A 70 -10.61 -18.03 5.54
CA PHE A 70 -10.12 -17.90 4.16
C PHE A 70 -9.19 -19.02 3.68
N ALA A 71 -8.73 -19.90 4.57
CA ALA A 71 -7.80 -20.97 4.23
C ALA A 71 -8.30 -22.35 4.71
N VAL A 72 -8.05 -23.36 3.89
CA VAL A 72 -8.26 -24.78 4.22
C VAL A 72 -6.89 -25.44 4.39
N PHE A 73 -6.65 -26.02 5.57
CA PHE A 73 -5.45 -26.79 5.84
C PHE A 73 -5.71 -28.26 5.52
N LEU A 74 -4.96 -28.81 4.56
CA LEU A 74 -5.02 -30.22 4.23
C LEU A 74 -3.97 -30.95 5.07
N ASN A 75 -4.42 -31.92 5.86
CA ASN A 75 -3.52 -32.87 6.52
C ASN A 75 -3.34 -34.07 5.59
N ASN A 76 -2.09 -34.40 5.27
CA ASN A 76 -1.77 -35.65 4.58
C ASN A 76 -1.71 -36.76 5.64
N GLU A 77 -2.77 -37.58 5.70
CA GLU A 77 -2.56 -39.00 5.98
C GLU A 77 -2.03 -39.68 4.71
#